data_AF-A0A6J1VVV0-F1
#
_entry.id   AF-A0A6J1VVV0-F1
#
_cell.length_a   1.000
_cell.length_b   1.000
_cell.length_c   1.000
_cell.angle_alpha   90.00
_cell.angle_beta   90.00
_cell.angle_gamma   90.00
#
_symmetry.space_group_name_H-M   'P 1'
#
loop_
_entity.id
_entity.type
_entity.pdbx_description
1 polymer ?
#
loop_
_entity_poly.entity_id
_entity_poly.type
_entity_poly.pdbx_seq_one_letter_code
_entity_poly.pdbx_strand_id
1 'polypeptide(L)'
;FSLPFSSTEVDDMIRKSTNLLLTRTLSSCFQNAIRKKNIGLTELVQIIINTTHLERSCRFLEEFITNITNVLPETVHTTKLYGTATFKDGRHAAEEEIYTNLNQKIDQFLQLADYDWMAAEAPPKASDYLVDLIAFLRSTFAVFTHLPELSVKQRLCQVGVPVG
;
A
#
# COMPACT_ATOMS: atom_id res chain seq x y z
N PHE A 1 -24.57 36.68 12.62
CA PHE A 1 -23.25 36.80 11.98
C PHE A 1 -23.16 35.75 10.89
N SER A 2 -23.55 36.11 9.66
CA SER A 2 -23.47 35.22 8.51
C SER A 2 -22.64 35.98 7.48
N LEU A 3 -21.37 35.62 7.34
CA LEU A 3 -20.57 36.07 6.19
C LEU A 3 -21.12 35.31 4.98
N PRO A 4 -21.73 35.96 3.97
CA PRO A 4 -22.08 35.27 2.75
C PRO A 4 -20.78 35.11 1.97
N PHE A 5 -20.04 34.04 2.25
CA PHE A 5 -18.93 33.66 1.38
C PHE A 5 -19.50 33.45 -0.02
N SER A 6 -18.83 34.01 -1.02
CA SER A 6 -19.15 33.73 -2.42
C SER A 6 -19.01 32.23 -2.67
N SER A 7 -19.81 31.70 -3.61
CA SER A 7 -19.77 30.28 -3.99
C SER A 7 -18.34 29.83 -4.37
N THR A 8 -17.53 30.72 -4.95
CA THR A 8 -16.11 30.54 -5.23
C THR A 8 -15.23 30.45 -3.98
N GLU A 9 -15.46 31.29 -2.97
CA GLU A 9 -14.70 31.23 -1.70
C GLU A 9 -15.02 29.94 -0.91
N VAL A 10 -16.29 29.52 -0.95
CA VAL A 10 -16.72 28.25 -0.34
C VAL A 10 -16.06 27.06 -1.05
N ASP A 11 -16.04 27.05 -2.38
CA ASP A 11 -15.39 26.00 -3.18
C ASP A 11 -13.89 25.89 -2.86
N ASP A 12 -13.18 27.01 -2.87
CA ASP A 12 -11.76 27.05 -2.52
C ASP A 12 -11.48 26.56 -1.10
N MET A 13 -12.30 26.97 -0.13
CA MET A 13 -12.16 26.56 1.26
C MET A 13 -12.38 25.05 1.43
N ILE A 14 -13.41 24.48 0.79
CA ILE A 14 -13.72 23.06 0.85
C ILE A 14 -12.61 22.25 0.19
N ARG A 15 -12.11 22.67 -0.98
CA ARG A 15 -11.03 21.99 -1.71
C ARG A 15 -9.73 22.02 -0.91
N LYS A 16 -9.34 23.18 -0.35
CA LYS A 16 -8.16 23.30 0.51
C LYS A 16 -8.26 22.43 1.77
N SER A 17 -9.42 22.44 2.42
CA SER A 17 -9.64 21.64 3.64
C SER A 17 -9.61 20.14 3.34
N THR A 18 -10.22 19.73 2.23
CA THR A 18 -10.17 18.35 1.75
C THR A 18 -8.74 17.94 1.44
N ASN A 19 -8.00 18.74 0.70
CA ASN A 19 -6.59 18.48 0.42
C ASN A 19 -5.73 18.40 1.68
N LEU A 20 -5.99 19.22 2.69
CA LEU A 20 -5.30 19.13 3.98
C LEU A 20 -5.56 17.77 4.66
N LEU A 21 -6.81 17.32 4.69
CA LEU A 21 -7.16 16.00 5.24
C LEU A 21 -6.51 14.87 4.45
N LEU A 22 -6.59 14.92 3.12
CA LEU A 22 -6.03 13.89 2.23
C LEU A 22 -4.50 13.81 2.35
N THR A 23 -3.82 14.96 2.41
CA THR A 23 -2.35 14.98 2.34
C THR A 23 -1.65 14.98 3.69
N ARG A 24 -2.23 15.57 4.73
CA ARG A 24 -1.61 15.56 6.07
C ARG A 24 -2.18 14.46 6.94
N THR A 25 -3.50 14.43 7.11
CA THR A 25 -4.14 13.51 8.06
C THR A 25 -4.02 12.07 7.60
N LEU A 26 -4.39 11.77 6.35
CA LEU A 26 -4.29 10.41 5.84
C LEU A 26 -2.84 9.97 5.65
N SER A 27 -1.94 10.84 5.19
CA SER A 27 -0.50 10.52 5.13
C SER A 27 0.04 10.09 6.49
N SER A 28 -0.24 10.86 7.54
CA SER A 28 0.15 10.52 8.92
C SER A 28 -0.50 9.21 9.37
N CYS A 29 -1.78 8.99 9.05
CA CYS A 29 -2.49 7.76 9.37
C CYS A 29 -1.82 6.53 8.73
N PHE A 30 -1.51 6.57 7.43
CA PHE A 30 -0.82 5.48 6.74
C PHE A 30 0.57 5.23 7.33
N GLN A 31 1.34 6.29 7.54
CA GLN A 31 2.68 6.14 8.12
C GLN A 31 2.63 5.53 9.53
N ASN A 32 1.66 5.91 10.36
CA ASN A 32 1.50 5.36 11.70
C ASN A 32 1.00 3.91 11.67
N ALA A 33 0.12 3.57 10.74
CA ALA A 33 -0.32 2.21 10.54
C ALA A 33 0.83 1.31 10.09
N ILE A 34 1.61 1.73 9.08
CA ILE A 34 2.74 0.96 8.53
C ILE A 34 3.86 0.81 9.56
N ARG A 35 4.19 1.87 10.32
CA ARG A 35 5.24 1.83 11.36
C ARG A 35 4.81 1.12 12.65
N LYS A 36 3.58 0.61 12.73
CA LYS A 36 3.11 -0.12 13.90
C LYS A 36 3.93 -1.39 14.08
N LYS A 37 4.51 -1.58 15.28
CA LYS A 37 5.27 -2.78 15.62
C LYS A 37 4.39 -4.02 15.41
N ASN A 38 4.90 -4.99 14.66
CA ASN A 38 4.21 -6.24 14.29
C ASN A 38 2.96 -6.05 13.42
N ILE A 39 2.94 -5.09 12.49
CA ILE A 39 1.87 -5.02 11.49
C ILE A 39 1.80 -6.35 10.71
N GLY A 40 0.60 -6.90 10.59
CA GLY A 40 0.36 -8.12 9.85
C GLY A 40 0.41 -7.91 8.35
N LEU A 41 0.84 -8.92 7.59
CA LEU A 41 0.89 -8.85 6.13
C LEU A 41 -0.48 -8.53 5.51
N THR A 42 -1.54 -9.11 6.05
CA THR A 42 -2.92 -8.83 5.62
C THR A 42 -3.30 -7.37 5.84
N GLU A 43 -2.83 -6.73 6.92
CA GLU A 43 -3.08 -5.32 7.19
C GLU A 43 -2.38 -4.44 6.15
N LEU A 44 -1.12 -4.73 5.80
CA LEU A 44 -0.39 -4.03 4.73
C LEU A 44 -1.09 -4.17 3.38
N VAL A 45 -1.57 -5.37 3.04
CA VAL A 45 -2.34 -5.62 1.81
C VAL A 45 -3.63 -4.80 1.79
N GLN A 46 -4.33 -4.70 2.92
CA GLN A 46 -5.53 -3.87 3.03
C GLN A 46 -5.22 -2.38 2.89
N ILE A 47 -4.07 -1.90 3.38
CA ILE A 47 -3.64 -0.52 3.13
C ILE A 47 -3.49 -0.27 1.63
N ILE A 48 -2.85 -1.18 0.88
CA ILE A 48 -2.70 -1.07 -0.59
C ILE A 48 -4.05 -1.04 -1.30
N ILE A 49 -4.98 -1.90 -0.90
CA ILE A 49 -6.34 -1.95 -1.46
C ILE A 49 -7.06 -0.63 -1.17
N ASN A 50 -7.05 -0.19 0.08
CA ASN A 50 -7.73 1.03 0.51
C ASN A 50 -7.17 2.28 -0.17
N THR A 51 -5.86 2.43 -0.28
CA THR A 51 -5.25 3.58 -0.99
C THR A 51 -5.61 3.57 -2.47
N THR A 52 -5.71 2.39 -3.10
CA THR A 52 -6.15 2.27 -4.51
C THR A 52 -7.62 2.67 -4.68
N HIS A 53 -8.50 2.27 -3.77
CA HIS A 53 -9.91 2.69 -3.80
C HIS A 53 -10.07 4.18 -3.52
N LEU A 54 -9.33 4.72 -2.55
CA LEU A 54 -9.34 6.15 -2.23
C LEU A 54 -8.84 6.99 -3.40
N GLU A 55 -7.78 6.55 -4.08
CA GLU A 55 -7.25 7.19 -5.29
C GLU A 55 -8.33 7.29 -6.39
N ARG A 56 -9.05 6.20 -6.64
CA ARG A 56 -10.18 6.18 -7.59
C ARG A 56 -11.36 7.04 -7.14
N SER A 57 -11.53 7.19 -5.82
CA SER A 57 -12.66 7.93 -5.24
C SER A 57 -12.46 9.44 -5.26
N CYS A 58 -11.23 9.94 -5.43
CA CYS A 58 -10.94 11.37 -5.54
C CYS A 58 -11.77 12.06 -6.64
N ARG A 59 -12.01 11.41 -7.78
CA ARG A 59 -12.84 11.99 -8.86
C ARG A 59 -14.27 12.26 -8.40
N PHE A 60 -14.86 11.33 -7.64
CA PHE A 60 -16.22 11.46 -7.13
C PHE A 60 -16.30 12.55 -6.07
N LEU A 61 -15.22 12.74 -5.30
CA LEU A 61 -15.12 13.83 -4.34
C LEU A 61 -15.01 15.18 -5.06
N GLU A 62 -14.27 15.27 -6.16
CA GLU A 62 -14.25 16.48 -7.00
C GLU A 62 -15.62 16.81 -7.58
N GLU A 63 -16.32 15.82 -8.14
CA GLU A 63 -17.68 15.97 -8.65
C GLU A 63 -18.66 16.39 -7.56
N PHE A 64 -18.57 15.77 -6.38
CA PHE A 64 -19.40 16.12 -5.22
C PHE A 64 -19.18 17.57 -4.80
N ILE A 65 -17.92 18.02 -4.67
CA ILE A 65 -17.59 19.40 -4.31
C ILE A 65 -18.17 20.37 -5.34
N THR A 66 -17.96 20.12 -6.63
CA THR A 66 -18.53 20.95 -7.71
C THR A 66 -20.06 21.00 -7.65
N ASN A 67 -20.73 19.88 -7.36
CA ASN A 67 -22.18 19.83 -7.27
C ASN A 67 -22.74 20.63 -6.09
N ILE A 68 -22.07 20.62 -4.93
CA ILE A 68 -22.52 21.39 -3.76
C ILE A 68 -22.17 22.88 -3.86
N THR A 69 -21.10 23.25 -4.57
CA THR A 69 -20.68 24.65 -4.71
C THR A 69 -21.25 25.33 -5.95
N ASN A 70 -21.72 24.56 -6.93
CA ASN A 70 -22.09 25.02 -8.28
C ASN A 70 -20.94 25.75 -9.01
N VAL A 71 -19.68 25.49 -8.62
CA VAL A 71 -18.49 26.04 -9.27
C VAL A 71 -17.91 25.00 -10.22
N LEU A 72 -17.91 25.33 -11.51
CA LEU A 72 -17.33 24.49 -12.54
C LEU A 72 -15.80 24.40 -12.38
N PRO A 73 -15.22 23.20 -12.50
CA PRO A 73 -13.78 22.98 -12.33
C PRO A 73 -12.92 23.64 -13.43
N GLU A 74 -13.53 24.14 -14.51
CA GLU A 74 -12.83 24.83 -15.61
C GLU A 74 -12.52 26.32 -15.34
N THR A 75 -12.96 26.88 -14.20
CA THR A 75 -12.50 28.21 -13.83
C THR A 75 -11.01 28.16 -13.44
N VAL A 76 -10.19 29.01 -14.06
CA VAL A 76 -8.70 29.00 -14.03
C VAL A 76 -8.10 29.10 -12.60
N HIS A 77 -8.93 29.32 -11.58
CA HIS A 77 -8.52 29.48 -10.18
C HIS A 77 -8.91 28.32 -9.26
N THR A 78 -9.62 27.29 -9.73
CA THR A 78 -10.09 26.20 -8.86
C THR A 78 -8.96 25.24 -8.48
N THR A 79 -8.76 25.04 -7.17
CA THR A 79 -7.75 24.10 -6.65
C THR A 79 -8.20 22.64 -6.85
N LYS A 80 -7.47 21.85 -7.65
CA LYS A 80 -7.75 20.41 -7.81
C LYS A 80 -7.43 19.61 -6.55
N LEU A 81 -8.02 18.43 -6.40
CA LEU A 81 -7.62 17.51 -5.34
C LEU A 81 -6.30 16.83 -5.71
N TYR A 82 -5.34 16.86 -4.78
CA TYR A 82 -4.00 16.30 -4.97
C TYR A 82 -3.67 15.20 -3.94
N GLY A 83 -4.70 14.55 -3.38
CA GLY A 83 -4.55 13.38 -2.51
C GLY A 83 -3.94 12.14 -3.21
N THR A 84 -3.96 12.11 -4.54
CA THR A 84 -3.45 11.02 -5.38
C THR A 84 -1.98 10.70 -5.08
N ALA A 85 -1.15 11.72 -4.87
CA ALA A 85 0.27 11.54 -4.52
C ALA A 85 0.41 10.84 -3.16
N THR A 86 -0.34 11.30 -2.15
CA THR A 86 -0.34 10.70 -0.81
C THR A 86 -0.77 9.24 -0.82
N PHE A 87 -1.75 8.86 -1.64
CA PHE A 87 -2.16 7.47 -1.77
C PHE A 87 -1.13 6.60 -2.47
N LYS A 88 -0.44 7.14 -3.48
CA LYS A 88 0.70 6.47 -4.12
C LYS A 88 1.84 6.25 -3.13
N ASP A 89 2.19 7.26 -2.35
CA ASP A 89 3.25 7.17 -1.33
C ASP A 89 2.89 6.15 -0.25
N GLY A 90 1.65 6.19 0.26
CA GLY A 90 1.16 5.21 1.24
C GLY A 90 1.12 3.78 0.70
N ARG A 91 0.75 3.60 -0.58
CA ARG A 91 0.82 2.30 -1.26
C ARG A 91 2.27 1.81 -1.38
N HIS A 92 3.19 2.67 -1.80
CA HIS A 92 4.59 2.30 -1.97
C HIS A 92 5.24 1.92 -0.62
N ALA A 93 5.00 2.68 0.43
CA ALA A 93 5.50 2.37 1.77
C ALA A 93 4.96 1.03 2.29
N ALA A 94 3.68 0.70 2.00
CA ALA A 94 3.12 -0.60 2.36
C ALA A 94 3.75 -1.74 1.56
N GLU A 95 4.02 -1.55 0.26
CA GLU A 95 4.72 -2.53 -0.59
C GLU A 95 6.15 -2.81 -0.10
N GLU A 96 6.89 -1.76 0.26
CA GLU A 96 8.26 -1.89 0.80
C GLU A 96 8.28 -2.64 2.13
N GLU A 97 7.33 -2.36 3.01
CA GLU A 97 7.20 -3.04 4.30
C GLU A 97 6.82 -4.52 4.12
N ILE A 98 5.98 -4.85 3.13
CA ILE A 98 5.70 -6.25 2.74
C ILE A 98 6.99 -6.96 2.34
N TYR A 99 7.79 -6.34 1.47
CA TYR A 99 9.05 -6.90 0.99
C TYR A 99 10.04 -7.14 2.14
N THR A 100 10.18 -6.15 3.02
CA THR A 100 11.06 -6.23 4.19
C THR A 100 10.64 -7.36 5.14
N ASN A 101 9.35 -7.44 5.50
CA ASN A 101 8.84 -8.49 6.38
C ASN A 101 8.98 -9.88 5.77
N LEU A 102 8.75 -10.01 4.46
CA LEU A 102 8.92 -11.28 3.74
C LEU A 102 10.37 -11.75 3.80
N ASN A 103 11.33 -10.90 3.44
CA ASN A 103 12.74 -11.27 3.44
C ASN A 103 13.22 -11.60 4.85
N GLN A 104 12.86 -10.80 5.85
CA GLN A 104 13.20 -11.11 7.25
C GLN A 104 12.66 -12.48 7.68
N LYS A 105 11.44 -12.85 7.23
CA LYS A 105 10.87 -14.16 7.57
C LYS A 105 11.57 -15.29 6.83
N ILE A 106 11.91 -15.11 5.55
CA ILE A 106 12.70 -16.07 4.77
C ILE A 106 14.06 -16.29 5.43
N ASP A 107 14.77 -15.21 5.78
CA ASP A 107 16.07 -15.28 6.46
C ASP A 107 15.99 -16.02 7.80
N GLN A 108 14.93 -15.81 8.59
CA GLN A 108 14.69 -16.56 9.82
C GLN A 108 14.55 -18.07 9.58
N PHE A 109 13.87 -18.49 8.50
CA PHE A 109 13.80 -19.90 8.14
C PHE A 109 15.16 -20.44 7.66
N LEU A 110 15.90 -19.68 6.84
CA LEU A 110 17.21 -20.09 6.34
C LEU A 110 18.25 -20.21 7.46
N GLN A 111 18.15 -19.41 8.52
CA GLN A 111 19.02 -19.52 9.70
C GLN A 111 18.85 -20.85 10.47
N LEU A 112 17.75 -21.59 10.25
CA LEU A 112 17.54 -22.92 10.83
C LEU A 112 18.26 -24.03 10.04
N ALA A 113 18.96 -23.68 8.97
CA ALA A 113 19.72 -24.63 8.18
C ALA A 113 20.90 -25.19 8.99
N ASP A 114 20.78 -26.45 9.41
CA ASP A 114 21.86 -27.22 10.04
C ASP A 114 22.34 -28.31 9.06
N TYR A 115 23.10 -27.88 8.06
CA TYR A 115 23.64 -28.78 7.05
C TYR A 115 24.94 -29.41 7.53
N ASP A 116 24.94 -30.74 7.66
CA ASP A 116 26.19 -31.49 7.80
C ASP A 116 26.87 -31.61 6.43
N TRP A 117 27.77 -30.67 6.15
CA TRP A 117 28.56 -30.60 4.92
C TRP A 117 29.59 -31.75 4.80
N MET A 118 29.77 -32.56 5.84
CA MET A 118 30.64 -33.75 5.85
C MET A 118 29.87 -35.07 5.71
N ALA A 119 28.55 -35.02 5.52
CA ALA A 119 27.74 -36.21 5.34
C ALA A 119 28.18 -37.00 4.09
N ALA A 120 28.43 -38.30 4.27
CA ALA A 120 28.86 -39.19 3.19
C ALA A 120 27.73 -39.49 2.17
N GLU A 121 26.47 -39.30 2.57
CA GLU A 121 25.29 -39.48 1.74
C GLU A 121 24.30 -38.33 1.93
N ALA A 122 23.59 -37.97 0.87
CA ALA A 122 22.55 -36.95 0.94
C ALA A 122 21.37 -37.45 1.80
N PRO A 123 20.80 -36.60 2.68
CA PRO A 123 19.67 -37.01 3.50
C PRO A 123 18.46 -37.39 2.62
N PRO A 124 17.71 -38.45 2.97
CA PRO A 124 16.62 -38.99 2.15
C PRO A 124 15.36 -38.12 2.15
N LYS A 125 15.29 -37.08 2.99
CA LYS A 125 14.15 -36.18 3.15
C LYS A 125 14.61 -34.73 3.01
N ALA A 126 13.76 -33.90 2.41
CA ALA A 126 13.95 -32.45 2.42
C ALA A 126 13.99 -31.91 3.86
N SER A 127 14.82 -30.89 4.10
CA SER A 127 14.95 -30.24 5.40
C SER A 127 13.60 -29.70 5.88
N ASP A 128 13.22 -29.98 7.12
CA ASP A 128 11.90 -29.59 7.66
C ASP A 128 11.68 -28.06 7.57
N TYR A 129 12.74 -27.26 7.77
CA TYR A 129 12.65 -25.81 7.63
C TYR A 129 12.29 -25.34 6.20
N LEU A 130 12.71 -26.08 5.16
CA LEU A 130 12.37 -25.77 3.76
C LEU A 130 10.91 -26.10 3.46
N VAL A 131 10.40 -27.18 4.05
CA VAL A 131 8.98 -27.55 3.93
C VAL A 131 8.11 -26.48 4.57
N ASP A 132 8.47 -26.02 5.77
CA ASP A 132 7.78 -24.95 6.49
C ASP A 132 7.89 -23.60 5.76
N LEU A 133 9.06 -23.29 5.19
CA LEU A 133 9.26 -22.10 4.35
C LEU A 133 8.33 -22.12 3.13
N ILE A 134 8.25 -23.24 2.42
CA ILE A 134 7.34 -23.40 1.26
C ILE A 134 5.89 -23.23 1.70
N ALA A 135 5.48 -23.84 2.82
CA ALA A 135 4.13 -23.69 3.36
C ALA A 135 3.81 -22.22 3.71
N PHE A 136 4.76 -21.53 4.37
CA PHE A 136 4.66 -20.11 4.67
C PHE A 136 4.50 -19.25 3.41
N LEU A 137 5.36 -19.45 2.41
CA LEU A 137 5.30 -18.69 1.15
C LEU A 137 3.98 -18.93 0.42
N ARG A 138 3.50 -20.18 0.36
CA ARG A 138 2.20 -20.50 -0.27
C ARG A 138 1.05 -19.79 0.44
N SER A 139 1.02 -19.83 1.77
CA SER A 139 -0.01 -19.14 2.57
C SER A 139 0.05 -17.63 2.37
N THR A 140 1.26 -17.06 2.35
CA THR A 140 1.51 -15.63 2.17
C THR A 140 1.09 -15.16 0.77
N PHE A 141 1.54 -15.83 -0.29
CA PHE A 141 1.20 -15.45 -1.66
C PHE A 141 -0.30 -15.58 -1.95
N ALA A 142 -1.01 -16.48 -1.25
CA ALA A 142 -2.46 -16.55 -1.33
C ALA A 142 -3.15 -15.25 -0.89
N VAL A 143 -2.61 -14.53 0.10
CA VAL A 143 -3.15 -13.24 0.55
C VAL A 143 -3.07 -12.18 -0.57
N PHE A 144 -1.98 -12.20 -1.35
CA PHE A 144 -1.77 -11.27 -2.47
C PHE A 144 -2.65 -11.55 -3.69
N THR A 145 -3.34 -12.68 -3.75
CA THR A 145 -4.24 -12.99 -4.87
C THR A 145 -5.34 -11.94 -5.03
N HIS A 146 -5.73 -11.27 -3.94
CA HIS A 146 -6.75 -10.22 -3.87
C HIS A 146 -6.24 -8.81 -4.24
N LEU A 147 -4.96 -8.63 -4.57
CA LEU A 147 -4.44 -7.31 -4.93
C LEU A 147 -4.96 -6.87 -6.33
N PRO A 148 -5.44 -5.62 -6.46
CA PRO A 148 -6.26 -5.20 -7.59
C PRO A 148 -5.54 -5.06 -8.94
N GLU A 149 -4.19 -5.09 -9.04
CA GLU A 149 -3.50 -5.08 -10.34
C GLU A 149 -2.21 -5.92 -10.38
N LEU A 150 -1.96 -6.53 -11.55
CA LEU A 150 -0.85 -7.43 -11.89
C LEU A 150 0.54 -6.81 -11.77
N SER A 151 0.69 -5.49 -11.64
CA SER A 151 2.00 -4.82 -11.55
C SER A 151 2.75 -5.13 -10.25
N VAL A 152 2.04 -5.45 -9.16
CA VAL A 152 2.64 -5.93 -7.91
C VAL A 152 2.93 -7.44 -7.98
N LYS A 153 2.04 -8.23 -8.60
CA LYS A 153 2.24 -9.67 -8.82
C LYS A 153 3.45 -9.94 -9.74
N GLN A 154 3.61 -9.21 -10.85
CA GLN A 154 4.77 -9.38 -11.75
C GLN A 154 6.08 -8.96 -11.10
N ARG A 155 6.11 -7.87 -10.32
CA ARG A 155 7.34 -7.47 -9.59
C ARG A 155 7.71 -8.45 -8.48
N LEU A 156 6.75 -9.00 -7.75
CA LEU A 156 7.00 -9.99 -6.69
C LEU A 156 7.31 -11.39 -7.24
N CYS A 157 6.73 -11.80 -8.37
CA CYS A 157 7.03 -13.08 -9.02
C CYS A 157 8.36 -13.08 -9.79
N GLN A 158 8.89 -11.92 -10.19
CA GLN A 158 10.22 -11.80 -10.84
C GLN A 158 11.40 -11.85 -9.85
N VAL A 159 11.14 -11.90 -8.54
CA VAL A 159 12.17 -11.93 -7.47
C VAL A 159 13.08 -13.18 -7.51
N GLY A 160 12.76 -14.17 -8.35
CA GLY A 160 13.60 -15.36 -8.58
C GLY A 160 14.51 -15.33 -9.81
N VAL A 161 14.52 -14.26 -10.62
CA VAL A 161 15.37 -14.18 -11.83
C VAL A 161 16.37 -13.04 -11.67
N PRO A 162 17.67 -13.33 -11.50
CA PRO A 162 18.68 -12.28 -11.51
C PRO A 162 18.65 -11.59 -12.88
N VAL A 163 18.51 -10.27 -12.88
CA VAL A 163 18.82 -9.46 -14.05
C VAL A 163 20.32 -9.21 -14.01
N GLY A 164 21.07 -10.13 -14.61
CA GLY A 164 22.53 -10.12 -14.67
C GLY A 164 23.10 -11.49 -14.97
#